data_AF-A0A561V9T8-F1
#
_entry.id   AF-A0A561V9T8-F1
#
_cell.length_a   1.000
_cell.length_b   1.000
_cell.length_c   1.000
_cell.angle_alpha   90.00
_cell.angle_beta   90.00
_cell.angle_gamma   90.00
#
_symmetry.space_group_name_H-M   'P 1'
#
loop_
_entity.id
_entity.type
_entity.pdbx_description
1 polymer ?
#
loop_
_entity_poly.entity_id
_entity_poly.type
_entity_poly.pdbx_seq_one_letter_code
_entity_poly.pdbx_strand_id
1 'polypeptide(L)'
;MVAQVWQWTGGRVAACMVPLLLLVGGCALMYAHQEGEALGWLGVAVTGATLVFVFGHWGRYSDYDGRATVKLPAVVWLFRVAQYVLGVLAALFVLSWVLSTVFAS
;
A
#
# COMPACT_ATOMS: atom_id res chain seq x y z
N MET A 1 -21.90 20.48 -10.60
CA MET A 1 -21.63 19.05 -10.38
C MET A 1 -21.89 18.74 -8.91
N VAL A 2 -22.66 17.69 -8.61
CA VAL A 2 -22.96 17.30 -7.23
C VAL A 2 -21.74 16.57 -6.66
N ALA A 3 -21.13 17.14 -5.62
CA ALA A 3 -20.06 16.46 -4.91
C ALA A 3 -20.65 15.30 -4.09
N GLN A 4 -20.29 14.06 -4.41
CA GLN A 4 -20.65 12.94 -3.55
C GLN A 4 -19.72 12.93 -2.34
N VAL A 5 -20.29 12.87 -1.13
CA VAL A 5 -19.49 12.72 0.08
C VAL A 5 -19.03 11.27 0.17
N TRP A 6 -17.76 11.05 0.47
CA TRP A 6 -17.26 9.70 0.71
C TRP A 6 -17.98 9.08 1.91
N GLN A 7 -18.62 7.93 1.68
CA GLN A 7 -19.22 7.09 2.72
C GLN A 7 -18.34 5.87 3.00
N TRP A 8 -18.30 5.48 4.27
CA TRP A 8 -17.68 4.22 4.71
C TRP A 8 -18.60 3.06 4.35
N THR A 9 -18.26 2.33 3.29
CA THR A 9 -18.87 1.04 2.95
C THR A 9 -17.90 -0.07 3.32
N GLY A 10 -18.41 -1.30 3.55
CA GLY A 10 -17.55 -2.45 3.87
C GLY A 10 -16.40 -2.64 2.87
N GLY A 11 -16.66 -2.47 1.57
CA GLY A 11 -15.62 -2.54 0.53
C GLY A 11 -14.56 -1.43 0.62
N ARG A 12 -14.93 -0.22 1.04
CA ARG A 12 -14.00 0.90 1.22
C ARG A 12 -13.17 0.75 2.50
N VAL A 13 -13.77 0.22 3.56
CA VAL A 13 -13.05 -0.16 4.79
C VAL A 13 -12.02 -1.25 4.46
N ALA A 14 -12.42 -2.29 3.72
CA ALA A 14 -11.50 -3.34 3.28
C ALA A 14 -10.36 -2.77 2.43
N ALA A 15 -10.65 -1.85 1.50
CA ALA A 15 -9.62 -1.20 0.70
C ALA A 15 -8.63 -0.35 1.52
N CYS A 16 -9.01 0.11 2.72
CA CYS A 16 -8.11 0.79 3.64
C CYS A 16 -7.32 -0.20 4.52
N MET A 17 -7.95 -1.29 4.98
CA MET A 17 -7.37 -2.19 5.97
C MET A 17 -6.53 -3.31 5.34
N VAL A 18 -7.00 -3.92 4.25
CA VAL A 18 -6.33 -5.05 3.59
C VAL A 18 -4.92 -4.68 3.14
N PRO A 19 -4.67 -3.52 2.50
CA PRO A 19 -3.31 -3.18 2.09
C PRO A 19 -2.37 -2.94 3.26
N LEU A 20 -2.87 -2.44 4.39
CA LEU A 20 -2.05 -2.28 5.59
C LEU A 20 -1.60 -3.65 6.12
N LEU A 21 -2.51 -4.61 6.20
CA LEU A 21 -2.21 -5.97 6.64
C LEU A 21 -1.24 -6.67 5.68
N LEU A 22 -1.42 -6.50 4.36
CA LEU A 22 -0.55 -7.10 3.36
C LEU A 22 0.85 -6.45 3.33
N LEU A 23 0.95 -5.14 3.56
CA LEU A 23 2.25 -4.47 3.71
C LEU A 23 3.01 -5.02 4.93
N VAL A 24 2.35 -5.10 6.08
CA VAL A 24 2.96 -5.65 7.31
C VAL A 24 3.32 -7.12 7.13
N GLY A 25 2.42 -7.92 6.54
CA GLY A 25 2.67 -9.33 6.27
C GLY A 25 3.81 -9.56 5.28
N GLY A 26 3.87 -8.77 4.20
CA GLY A 26 4.95 -8.83 3.21
C GLY A 26 6.31 -8.49 3.84
N CYS A 27 6.39 -7.41 4.63
CA CYS A 27 7.60 -7.07 5.37
C CYS A 27 7.99 -8.13 6.40
N ALA A 28 7.02 -8.71 7.11
CA ALA A 28 7.27 -9.78 8.08
C ALA A 28 7.82 -11.04 7.41
N LEU A 29 7.31 -11.42 6.23
CA LEU A 29 7.82 -12.53 5.43
C LEU A 29 9.27 -12.30 4.99
N MET A 30 9.60 -11.08 4.56
CA MET A 30 10.97 -10.70 4.22
C MET A 30 11.91 -10.70 5.42
N TYR A 31 11.42 -10.35 6.61
CA TYR A 31 12.20 -10.38 7.85
C TYR A 31 12.41 -11.81 8.37
N ALA A 32 11.41 -12.68 8.23
CA ALA A 32 11.46 -14.09 8.61
C ALA A 32 12.35 -14.96 7.70
N HIS A 33 13.03 -14.36 6.73
CA HIS A 33 13.92 -15.00 5.76
C HIS A 33 15.10 -15.79 6.38
N GLN A 34 15.33 -15.74 7.70
CA GLN A 34 16.39 -16.50 8.36
C GLN A 34 16.38 -18.02 8.05
N GLU A 35 15.25 -18.58 7.57
CA GLU A 35 15.11 -20.02 7.28
C GLU A 35 14.88 -20.37 5.80
N GLY A 36 14.74 -19.41 4.88
CA GLY A 36 14.56 -19.73 3.45
C GLY A 36 14.40 -18.54 2.49
N GLU A 37 15.14 -18.56 1.37
CA GLU A 37 15.12 -17.52 0.31
C GLU A 37 13.74 -17.36 -0.35
N ALA A 38 12.99 -18.46 -0.50
CA ALA A 38 11.68 -18.44 -1.16
C ALA A 38 10.64 -17.58 -0.42
N LEU A 39 10.68 -17.56 0.93
CA LEU A 39 9.76 -16.76 1.74
C LEU A 39 10.06 -15.26 1.62
N GLY A 40 11.33 -14.89 1.48
CA GLY A 40 11.74 -13.51 1.25
C GLY A 40 11.18 -12.96 -0.07
N TRP A 41 11.35 -13.72 -1.16
CA TRP A 41 10.81 -13.34 -2.47
C TRP A 41 9.28 -13.32 -2.52
N LEU A 42 8.60 -14.22 -1.78
CA LEU A 42 7.15 -14.16 -1.60
C LEU A 42 6.75 -12.82 -0.93
N GLY A 43 7.46 -12.42 0.12
CA GLY A 43 7.24 -11.15 0.80
C GLY A 43 7.45 -9.93 -0.11
N VAL A 44 8.45 -9.96 -0.98
CA VAL A 44 8.67 -8.94 -2.02
C VAL A 44 7.48 -8.86 -2.97
N ALA A 45 7.00 -10.00 -3.47
CA ALA A 45 5.88 -10.06 -4.41
C ALA A 45 4.58 -9.52 -3.77
N VAL A 46 4.28 -9.93 -2.53
CA VAL A 46 3.11 -9.47 -1.77
C VAL A 46 3.18 -7.96 -1.53
N THR A 47 4.34 -7.45 -1.11
CA THR A 47 4.54 -6.02 -0.86
C THR A 47 4.37 -5.22 -2.15
N GLY A 48 5.02 -5.65 -3.24
CA GLY A 48 4.93 -5.00 -4.54
C GLY A 48 3.50 -4.94 -5.10
N ALA A 49 2.78 -6.06 -5.08
CA ALA A 49 1.38 -6.12 -5.52
C ALA A 49 0.48 -5.18 -4.67
N THR A 50 0.74 -5.11 -3.37
CA THR A 50 0.00 -4.24 -2.46
C THR A 50 0.25 -2.77 -2.75
N LEU A 51 1.48 -2.38 -3.07
CA LEU A 51 1.79 -1.00 -3.47
C LEU A 51 1.01 -0.60 -4.71
N VAL A 52 1.02 -1.43 -5.76
CA VAL A 52 0.26 -1.18 -6.99
C VAL A 52 -1.24 -0.99 -6.69
N PHE A 53 -1.80 -1.83 -5.82
CA PHE A 53 -3.19 -1.69 -5.39
C PHE A 53 -3.45 -0.36 -4.68
N VAL A 54 -2.61 0.05 -3.71
CA VAL A 54 -2.78 1.31 -2.95
C VAL A 54 -2.73 2.52 -3.89
N PHE A 55 -1.70 2.59 -4.75
CA PHE A 55 -1.58 3.70 -5.71
C PHE A 55 -2.75 3.74 -6.69
N GLY A 56 -3.16 2.58 -7.22
CA GLY A 56 -4.30 2.49 -8.14
C GLY A 56 -5.65 2.83 -7.48
N HIS A 57 -5.88 2.38 -6.25
CA HIS A 57 -7.12 2.64 -5.52
C HIS A 57 -7.31 4.14 -5.27
N TRP A 58 -6.29 4.82 -4.74
CA TRP A 58 -6.36 6.25 -4.47
C TRP A 58 -6.23 7.13 -5.71
N GLY A 59 -5.58 6.64 -6.78
CA GLY A 59 -5.52 7.33 -8.06
C GLY A 59 -6.91 7.61 -8.65
N ARG A 60 -7.89 6.74 -8.37
CA ARG A 60 -9.30 6.93 -8.74
C ARG A 60 -10.00 8.06 -7.98
N TYR A 61 -9.39 8.53 -6.88
CA TYR A 61 -9.89 9.60 -6.02
C TYR A 61 -8.91 10.79 -6.00
N SER A 62 -8.21 11.03 -7.12
CA SER A 62 -7.30 12.17 -7.27
C SER A 62 -8.07 13.45 -7.57
N ASP A 63 -8.13 14.34 -6.57
CA ASP A 63 -8.55 15.72 -6.74
C ASP A 63 -7.42 16.51 -7.43
N TYR A 64 -7.45 16.64 -8.76
CA TYR A 64 -7.18 17.91 -9.47
C TYR A 64 -7.49 17.89 -10.98
N ASP A 65 -8.43 17.06 -11.48
CA ASP A 65 -8.80 17.08 -12.91
C ASP A 65 -10.32 17.23 -13.10
N GLY A 66 -10.92 18.28 -12.52
CA GLY A 66 -12.18 18.91 -12.95
C GLY A 66 -13.45 18.06 -13.16
N ARG A 67 -13.45 16.75 -12.91
CA ARG A 67 -14.49 15.81 -13.35
C ARG A 67 -15.05 14.87 -12.28
N ALA A 68 -14.45 14.75 -11.10
CA ALA A 68 -14.97 13.88 -10.04
C ALA A 68 -14.87 14.53 -8.65
N THR A 69 -15.89 15.30 -8.26
CA THR A 69 -16.03 15.88 -6.92
C THR A 69 -16.41 14.81 -5.90
N VAL A 70 -15.45 14.07 -5.33
CA VAL A 70 -15.69 13.25 -4.12
C VAL A 70 -15.04 13.93 -2.93
N LYS A 71 -15.84 14.51 -2.04
CA LYS A 71 -15.31 15.11 -0.81
C LYS A 71 -14.86 13.99 0.13
N LEU A 72 -13.55 13.82 0.27
CA LEU A 72 -12.95 12.93 1.26
C LEU A 72 -13.00 13.62 2.64
N PRO A 73 -13.60 13.01 3.67
CA PRO A 73 -13.50 13.53 5.03
C PRO A 73 -12.05 13.45 5.52
N ALA A 74 -11.68 14.31 6.47
CA ALA A 74 -10.31 14.41 6.98
C ALA A 74 -9.73 13.06 7.41
N VAL A 75 -10.55 12.20 8.03
CA VAL A 75 -10.15 10.84 8.44
C VAL A 75 -9.69 9.99 7.25
N VAL A 76 -10.42 10.02 6.14
CA VAL A 76 -10.10 9.22 4.94
C VAL A 76 -8.85 9.75 4.25
N TRP A 77 -8.67 11.07 4.26
CA TRP A 77 -7.43 11.69 3.80
C TRP A 77 -6.22 11.25 4.65
N LEU A 78 -6.37 11.20 5.98
CA LEU A 78 -5.32 10.68 6.86
C LEU A 78 -4.97 9.23 6.55
N PHE A 79 -5.97 8.37 6.29
CA PHE A 79 -5.73 6.99 5.86
C PHE A 79 -4.95 6.92 4.54
N ARG A 80 -5.32 7.73 3.56
CA ARG A 80 -4.60 7.83 2.27
C ARG A 80 -3.14 8.21 2.48
N VAL A 81 -2.89 9.27 3.25
CA VAL A 81 -1.54 9.75 3.53
C VAL A 81 -0.74 8.69 4.29
N ALA A 82 -1.32 8.09 5.33
CA ALA A 82 -0.67 7.02 6.09
C ALA A 82 -0.31 5.82 5.19
N GLN A 83 -1.21 5.40 4.30
CA GLN A 83 -0.93 4.31 3.35
C GLN A 83 0.16 4.67 2.34
N TYR A 84 0.23 5.91 1.87
CA TYR A 84 1.35 6.34 1.01
C TYR A 84 2.67 6.37 1.76
N VAL A 85 2.70 6.92 2.97
CA VAL A 85 3.92 6.95 3.79
C VAL A 85 4.40 5.53 4.07
N LEU A 86 3.51 4.65 4.52
CA LEU A 86 3.83 3.24 4.76
C LEU A 86 4.23 2.52 3.46
N GLY A 87 3.60 2.84 2.34
CA GLY A 87 3.94 2.28 1.04
C GLY A 87 5.35 2.67 0.59
N VAL A 88 5.73 3.94 0.76
CA VAL A 88 7.10 4.41 0.46
C VAL A 88 8.11 3.73 1.39
N LEU A 89 7.83 3.65 2.70
CA LEU A 89 8.70 2.97 3.65
C LEU A 89 8.88 1.48 3.30
N ALA A 90 7.79 0.79 2.94
CA ALA A 90 7.85 -0.60 2.51
C ALA A 90 8.62 -0.77 1.19
N ALA A 91 8.48 0.15 0.23
CA ALA A 91 9.25 0.13 -1.01
C ALA A 91 10.75 0.31 -0.75
N LEU A 92 11.13 1.23 0.14
CA LEU A 92 12.52 1.43 0.55
C LEU A 92 13.07 0.20 1.27
N PHE A 93 12.27 -0.43 2.13
CA PHE A 93 12.63 -1.67 2.80
C PHE A 93 12.83 -2.82 1.81
N VAL A 94 11.92 -2.97 0.84
CA VAL A 94 12.04 -3.97 -0.24
C VAL A 94 13.31 -3.74 -1.05
N LEU A 95 13.55 -2.49 -1.47
CA LEU A 95 14.75 -2.14 -2.23
C LEU A 95 16.02 -2.46 -1.44
N SER A 96 16.07 -2.06 -0.16
CA SER A 96 17.19 -2.36 0.72
C SER A 96 17.44 -3.87 0.83
N TRP A 97 16.37 -4.65 1.01
CA TRP A 97 16.46 -6.11 1.10
C TRP A 97 16.98 -6.72 -0.21
N VAL A 98 16.39 -6.35 -1.36
CA VAL A 98 16.80 -6.87 -2.68
C VAL A 98 18.27 -6.54 -2.96
N LEU A 99 18.71 -5.31 -2.68
CA LEU A 99 20.12 -4.93 -2.83
C LEU A 99 21.02 -5.78 -1.93
N SER A 100 20.62 -6.02 -0.68
CA SER A 100 21.42 -6.86 0.23
C SER A 100 21.49 -8.31 -0.23
N THR A 101 20.41 -8.88 -0.76
CA THR A 101 20.38 -10.29 -1.20
C THR A 101 21.12 -10.49 -2.51
N VAL A 102 20.98 -9.57 -3.48
CA VAL A 102 21.56 -9.70 -4.82
C VAL A 102 23.06 -9.36 -4.86
N PHE A 103 23.52 -8.41 -4.05
CA PHE A 103 24.92 -7.98 -4.06
C PHE A 103 25.79 -8.66 -2.99
N ALA A 104 25.19 -9.42 -2.06
CA ALA A 104 25.95 -10.23 -1.10
C ALA A 104 26.29 -11.64 -1.61
N SER A 105 25.70 -12.07 -2.74
CA SER A 105 26.03 -13.31 -3.47
C SER A 105 27.13 -13.09 -4.50
#